data_AF-A0A1H6HEG9-F1
#
_entry.id   AF-A0A1H6HEG9-F1
#
_cell.length_a   1.000
_cell.length_b   1.000
_cell.length_c   1.000
_cell.angle_alpha   90.00
_cell.angle_beta   90.00
_cell.angle_gamma   90.00
#
_symmetry.space_group_name_H-M   'P 1'
#
loop_
_entity.id
_entity.type
_entity.pdbx_description
1 polymer ?
#
loop_
_entity_poly.entity_id
_entity_poly.type
_entity_poly.pdbx_seq_one_letter_code
_entity_poly.pdbx_strand_id
1 'polypeptide(L)'
;MKKMKEKIILISGLLSAGVVFSHVGINNISPKATLDITAKTTNGSNPEGVIVPRLTGDQIKAADSQYGLSQTGTLIYATAAVSSPSAKTSGIT
;
A
#
# COMPACT_ATOMS: atom_id res chain seq x y z
N MET A 1 -43.28 -3.38 -28.54
CA MET A 1 -42.68 -2.27 -27.74
C MET A 1 -42.12 -2.72 -26.39
N LYS A 2 -42.81 -3.58 -25.61
CA LYS A 2 -42.35 -4.06 -24.29
C LYS A 2 -40.93 -4.67 -24.29
N LYS A 3 -40.65 -5.59 -25.23
CA LYS A 3 -39.32 -6.21 -25.40
C LYS A 3 -38.18 -5.24 -25.75
N MET A 4 -38.48 -4.09 -26.36
CA MET A 4 -37.48 -3.07 -26.71
C MET A 4 -37.12 -2.21 -25.49
N LYS A 5 -38.11 -1.94 -24.62
CA LYS A 5 -37.90 -1.22 -23.35
C LYS A 5 -37.04 -2.03 -22.38
N GLU A 6 -37.24 -3.34 -22.30
CA GLU A 6 -36.44 -4.25 -21.47
C GLU A 6 -34.96 -4.26 -21.88
N LYS A 7 -34.67 -4.29 -23.19
CA LYS A 7 -33.29 -4.22 -23.72
C LYS A 7 -32.63 -2.86 -23.46
N ILE A 8 -33.39 -1.77 -23.55
CA ILE A 8 -32.89 -0.41 -23.27
C ILE A 8 -32.54 -0.25 -21.79
N ILE A 9 -33.35 -0.79 -20.88
CA ILE A 9 -33.07 -0.76 -19.44
C ILE A 9 -31.81 -1.56 -19.10
N LEU A 10 -31.62 -2.73 -19.73
CA LEU A 10 -30.42 -3.56 -19.57
C LEU A 10 -29.14 -2.87 -20.06
N ILE A 11 -29.19 -2.20 -21.21
CA ILE A 11 -28.03 -1.47 -21.77
C ILE A 11 -27.69 -0.25 -20.89
N SER A 12 -28.70 0.48 -20.41
CA SER A 12 -28.51 1.63 -19.52
C SER A 12 -27.84 1.23 -18.19
N GLY A 13 -28.26 0.11 -17.59
CA GLY A 13 -27.62 -0.43 -16.38
C GLY A 13 -26.15 -0.81 -16.61
N LEU A 14 -25.82 -1.39 -17.77
CA LEU A 14 -24.46 -1.79 -18.11
C LEU A 14 -23.53 -0.57 -18.36
N LEU A 15 -24.07 0.54 -18.87
CA LEU A 15 -23.34 1.80 -19.07
C LEU A 15 -23.11 2.58 -17.76
N SER A 16 -23.90 2.30 -16.71
CA SER A 16 -23.72 2.91 -15.37
C SER A 16 -22.69 2.21 -14.48
N ALA A 17 -22.11 1.09 -14.92
CA ALA A 17 -20.93 0.49 -14.31
C ALA A 17 -19.67 1.28 -14.73
N GLY A 18 -19.64 2.56 -14.36
CA GLY A 18 -18.48 3.42 -14.50
C GLY A 18 -17.30 2.82 -13.73
N VAL A 19 -16.12 2.95 -14.31
CA VAL A 19 -14.84 2.42 -13.82
C VAL A 19 -14.65 2.80 -12.35
N VAL A 20 -14.79 1.83 -11.45
CA VAL A 20 -14.51 2.04 -10.02
C VAL A 20 -12.99 2.08 -9.88
N PHE A 21 -12.41 3.26 -10.00
CA PHE A 21 -11.02 3.47 -9.62
C PHE A 21 -10.96 3.29 -8.10
N SER A 22 -10.41 2.17 -7.65
CA SER A 22 -9.95 2.05 -6.27
C SER A 22 -8.85 3.09 -6.08
N HIS A 23 -9.22 4.29 -5.63
CA HIS A 23 -8.25 5.31 -5.28
C HIS A 23 -7.61 4.88 -3.96
N VAL A 24 -6.32 4.56 -3.98
CA VAL A 24 -5.52 4.38 -2.74
C VAL A 24 -4.63 5.59 -2.49
N GLY A 25 -5.15 6.80 -2.74
CA GLY A 25 -4.57 8.03 -2.18
C GLY A 25 -5.12 8.24 -0.77
N ILE A 26 -4.26 8.28 0.27
CA ILE A 26 -4.70 8.66 1.62
C ILE A 26 -4.63 10.17 1.69
N ASN A 27 -5.79 10.83 1.84
CA ASN A 27 -5.90 12.28 1.91
C ASN A 27 -5.38 13.00 0.64
N ASN A 28 -5.52 12.41 -0.55
CA ASN A 28 -5.09 13.02 -1.82
C ASN A 28 -6.22 12.96 -2.88
N ILE A 29 -6.67 14.13 -3.34
CA ILE A 29 -7.75 14.29 -4.35
C ILE A 29 -7.28 14.09 -5.80
N SER A 30 -5.97 14.03 -6.04
CA SER A 30 -5.36 13.80 -7.34
C SER A 30 -4.06 12.98 -7.17
N PRO A 31 -4.19 11.69 -6.79
CA PRO A 31 -3.03 10.85 -6.52
C PRO A 31 -2.25 10.57 -7.82
N LYS A 32 -0.92 10.67 -7.76
CA LYS A 32 -0.01 10.41 -8.91
C LYS A 32 0.58 9.00 -8.91
N ALA A 33 0.30 8.22 -7.87
CA ALA A 33 0.71 6.84 -7.71
C ALA A 33 -0.40 6.04 -7.02
N THR A 34 -0.29 4.71 -7.01
CA THR A 34 -1.26 3.83 -6.32
C THR A 34 -1.38 4.17 -4.84
N LEU A 35 -0.26 4.51 -4.18
CA LEU A 35 -0.24 5.08 -2.83
C LEU A 35 0.39 6.45 -2.88
N ASP A 36 -0.42 7.49 -2.70
CA ASP A 36 0.01 8.88 -2.64
C ASP A 36 -0.62 9.53 -1.39
N ILE A 37 0.22 9.93 -0.44
CA ILE A 37 -0.20 10.41 0.88
C ILE A 37 0.19 11.88 1.02
N THR A 38 -0.82 12.75 1.12
CA THR A 38 -0.59 14.17 1.35
C THR A 38 -0.71 14.49 2.84
N ALA A 39 0.30 15.18 3.39
CA ALA A 39 0.29 15.65 4.76
C ALA A 39 -0.95 16.52 5.03
N LYS A 40 -1.61 16.30 6.17
CA LYS A 40 -2.78 17.10 6.55
C LYS A 40 -2.36 18.50 6.99
N THR A 41 -1.21 18.61 7.64
CA THR A 41 -0.62 19.87 8.10
C THR A 41 0.84 19.96 7.70
N THR A 42 1.30 21.14 7.32
CA THR A 42 2.70 21.44 6.98
C THR A 42 3.33 22.49 7.90
N ASN A 43 2.59 22.93 8.92
CA ASN A 43 2.99 23.95 9.89
C ASN A 43 3.59 23.37 11.17
N GLY A 44 3.84 22.05 11.22
CA GLY A 44 4.38 21.36 12.39
C GLY A 44 3.41 21.20 13.57
N SER A 45 2.12 21.53 13.39
CA SER A 45 1.14 21.44 14.46
C SER A 45 0.72 20.01 14.81
N ASN A 46 0.99 19.04 13.93
CA ASN A 46 0.74 17.62 14.14
C ASN A 46 1.89 16.78 13.54
N PRO A 47 2.21 15.62 14.13
CA PRO A 47 3.08 14.64 13.48
C PRO A 47 2.38 14.04 12.26
N GLU A 48 3.11 13.95 11.16
CA GLU A 48 2.66 13.36 9.88
C GLU A 48 3.63 12.25 9.49
N GLY A 49 3.14 11.20 8.81
CA GLY A 49 4.00 10.14 8.31
C GLY A 49 3.30 8.79 8.18
N VAL A 50 4.08 7.77 7.83
CA VAL A 50 3.64 6.38 7.72
C VAL A 50 4.40 5.54 8.74
N ILE A 51 3.68 4.83 9.60
CA ILE A 51 4.28 3.85 10.49
C ILE A 51 4.19 2.48 9.81
N VAL A 52 5.35 1.96 9.42
CA VAL A 52 5.52 0.58 8.93
C VAL A 52 5.81 -0.37 10.10
N PRO A 53 5.75 -1.70 9.91
CA PRO A 53 6.15 -2.65 10.94
C PRO A 53 7.56 -2.36 11.48
N ARG A 54 7.71 -2.48 12.80
CA ARG A 54 8.97 -2.26 13.51
C ARG A 54 9.44 -3.57 14.10
N LEU A 55 10.63 -4.00 13.72
CA LEU A 55 11.21 -5.28 14.14
C LEU A 55 12.69 -5.05 14.52
N THR A 56 13.25 -5.91 15.34
CA THR A 56 14.72 -5.98 15.53
C THR A 56 15.36 -6.69 14.33
N GLY A 57 16.66 -6.46 14.10
CA GLY A 57 17.40 -7.18 13.06
C GLY A 57 17.31 -8.69 13.22
N ASP A 58 17.34 -9.19 14.46
CA ASP A 58 17.19 -10.62 14.77
C ASP A 58 15.79 -11.16 14.44
N GLN A 59 14.73 -10.37 14.67
CA GLN A 59 13.37 -10.76 14.25
C GLN A 59 13.21 -10.78 12.72
N ILE A 60 13.83 -9.85 12.00
CA ILE A 60 13.83 -9.85 10.53
C ILE A 60 14.59 -11.07 10.02
N LYS A 61 15.77 -11.36 10.59
CA LYS A 61 16.56 -12.56 10.26
C LYS A 61 15.81 -13.86 10.59
N ALA A 62 15.04 -13.91 11.67
CA ALA A 62 14.26 -15.10 12.00
C ALA A 62 13.26 -15.48 10.89
N ALA A 63 12.83 -14.51 10.08
CA ALA A 63 11.95 -14.69 8.93
C ALA A 63 12.70 -14.80 7.58
N ASP A 64 14.01 -15.07 7.57
CA ASP A 64 14.84 -15.08 6.34
C ASP A 64 14.25 -15.95 5.22
N SER A 65 13.69 -17.12 5.56
CA SER A 65 13.06 -18.04 4.59
C SER A 65 11.72 -17.55 4.04
N GLN A 66 11.08 -16.57 4.69
CA GLN A 66 9.80 -15.99 4.28
C GLN A 66 9.97 -14.80 3.34
N TYR A 67 11.14 -14.18 3.30
CA TYR A 67 11.46 -13.11 2.34
C TYR A 67 11.90 -13.70 0.99
N GLY A 68 10.91 -14.06 0.17
CA GLY A 68 11.10 -14.50 -1.21
C GLY A 68 10.89 -13.36 -2.23
N LEU A 69 10.76 -13.72 -3.52
CA LEU A 69 10.53 -12.75 -4.61
C LEU A 69 9.27 -11.90 -4.38
N SER A 70 8.22 -12.49 -3.82
CA SER A 70 6.94 -11.82 -3.54
C SER A 70 7.04 -10.71 -2.48
N GLN A 71 8.10 -10.68 -1.67
CA GLN A 71 8.32 -9.67 -0.63
C GLN A 71 9.26 -8.55 -1.11
N THR A 72 9.65 -8.53 -2.38
CA THR A 72 10.45 -7.44 -2.96
C THR A 72 9.72 -6.10 -2.77
N GLY A 73 10.42 -5.11 -2.21
CA GLY A 73 9.84 -3.79 -1.92
C GLY A 73 9.16 -3.67 -0.55
N THR A 74 9.25 -4.69 0.31
CA THR A 74 8.77 -4.60 1.70
C THR A 74 9.50 -3.49 2.46
N LEU A 75 8.75 -2.64 3.16
CA LEU A 75 9.27 -1.60 4.06
C LEU A 75 9.10 -2.02 5.51
N ILE A 76 10.21 -2.09 6.25
CA ILE A 76 10.25 -2.38 7.68
C ILE A 76 11.26 -1.43 8.31
N TYR A 77 10.94 -0.92 9.49
CA TYR A 77 11.88 -0.14 10.28
C TYR A 77 12.61 -1.07 11.27
N ALA A 78 13.93 -1.21 11.09
CA ALA A 78 14.76 -1.97 12.02
C ALA A 78 15.05 -1.14 13.27
N THR A 79 14.72 -1.68 14.44
CA THR A 79 14.87 -1.00 15.75
C THR A 79 16.19 -1.32 16.46
N ALA A 80 16.89 -2.36 16.01
CA ALA A 80 18.18 -2.79 16.52
C ALA A 80 18.92 -3.58 15.44
N ALA A 81 20.26 -3.65 15.57
CA ALA A 81 21.13 -4.45 14.74
C ALA A 81 20.75 -5.95 14.74
N VAL A 82 21.20 -6.70 13.73
CA VAL A 82 21.16 -8.16 13.75
C VAL A 82 22.42 -8.71 14.43
N SER A 83 22.26 -9.64 15.37
CA SER A 83 23.38 -10.20 16.15
C SER A 83 24.29 -11.11 15.30
N SER A 84 23.71 -11.79 14.31
CA SER A 84 24.44 -12.66 13.38
C SER A 84 23.83 -12.49 11.99
N PRO A 85 24.40 -11.65 11.12
CA PRO A 85 23.78 -11.33 9.84
C PRO A 85 23.72 -12.53 8.87
N SER A 86 22.63 -12.61 8.11
CA SER A 86 22.52 -13.40 6.87
C SER A 86 22.84 -12.54 5.65
N ALA A 87 22.87 -13.13 4.45
CA ALA A 87 22.99 -12.36 3.21
C ALA A 87 21.88 -11.29 3.06
N LYS A 88 20.67 -11.55 3.57
CA LYS A 88 19.52 -10.62 3.48
C LYS A 88 19.51 -9.55 4.57
N THR A 89 20.26 -9.73 5.66
CA THR A 89 20.26 -8.84 6.84
C THR A 89 21.61 -8.20 7.11
N SER A 90 22.60 -8.40 6.22
CA SER A 90 23.97 -7.87 6.33
C SER A 90 24.06 -6.35 6.49
N GLY A 91 23.07 -5.60 5.99
CA GLY A 91 23.01 -4.14 6.10
C GLY A 91 22.28 -3.60 7.34
N ILE A 92 21.81 -4.46 8.26
CA ILE A 92 21.11 -4.03 9.47
C ILE A 92 22.12 -3.92 10.63
N THR A 93 22.75 -2.75 10.76
CA THR A 93 23.83 -2.45 11.73
C THR A 93 23.39 -1.63 12.91
#